data_AF-A0A942L6P8-F1
#
_entry.id   AF-A0A942L6P8-F1
#
_cell.length_a   1.000
_cell.length_b   1.000
_cell.length_c   1.000
_cell.angle_alpha   90.00
_cell.angle_beta   90.00
_cell.angle_gamma   90.00
#
_symmetry.space_group_name_H-M   'P 1'
#
loop_
_entity.id
_entity.type
_entity.pdbx_description
1 polymer ?
#
loop_
_entity_poly.entity_id
_entity_poly.type
_entity_poly.pdbx_seq_one_letter_code
_entity_poly.pdbx_strand_id
1 'polypeptide(L)'
;MKRPHTLRDSFRDATVGLRTALREERNMRIHFTALGLLCAVSLVVGLNALEWAVLLLAAGAVIGLELLNSAVERAVDLAEPHENELAAQAKNLAAAGVLVASVVATLVGLLVLLPKLLSAFFGA
;
A
#
# COMPACT_ATOMS: atom_id res chain seq x y z
N MET A 1 20.65 18.60 20.25
CA MET A 1 21.01 19.45 19.10
C MET A 1 20.55 18.74 17.84
N LYS A 2 19.42 19.13 17.24
CA LYS A 2 18.92 18.51 15.99
C LYS A 2 19.89 18.88 14.87
N ARG A 3 20.50 17.90 14.19
CA ARG A 3 21.31 18.16 12.99
C ARG A 3 20.39 18.76 11.91
N PRO A 4 20.85 19.72 11.08
CA PRO A 4 20.04 20.19 9.97
C PRO A 4 19.81 19.00 9.03
N HIS A 5 18.56 18.55 8.91
CA HIS A 5 18.21 17.50 7.97
C HIS A 5 18.31 18.06 6.56
N THR A 6 19.19 17.49 5.74
CA THR A 6 19.22 17.78 4.32
C THR A 6 18.15 16.95 3.61
N LEU A 7 17.74 17.36 2.40
CA LEU A 7 16.81 16.56 1.59
C LEU A 7 17.32 15.13 1.38
N ARG A 8 18.64 14.98 1.18
CA ARG A 8 19.30 13.68 1.03
C ARG A 8 19.11 12.80 2.26
N ASP A 9 19.20 13.38 3.46
CA ASP A 9 18.99 12.64 4.71
C ASP A 9 17.54 12.16 4.82
N SER A 10 16.57 13.01 4.49
CA SER A 10 15.14 12.62 4.49
C SER A 10 14.84 11.49 3.51
N PHE A 11 15.38 11.55 2.28
CA PHE A 11 15.21 10.46 1.31
C PHE A 11 15.90 9.18 1.77
N ARG A 12 17.08 9.27 2.39
CA ARG A 12 17.78 8.12 2.97
C ARG A 12 16.95 7.47 4.07
N ASP A 13 16.42 8.25 5.00
CA ASP A 13 15.62 7.75 6.12
C ASP A 13 14.30 7.11 5.62
N ALA A 14 13.61 7.74 4.67
CA ALA A 14 12.42 7.17 4.04
C ALA A 14 12.71 5.85 3.30
N THR A 15 13.85 5.77 2.60
CA THR A 15 14.28 4.55 1.90
C THR A 15 14.59 3.42 2.88
N VAL A 16 15.20 3.73 4.03
CA VAL A 16 15.41 2.75 5.10
C VAL A 16 14.06 2.25 5.61
N GLY A 17 13.11 3.15 5.90
CA GLY A 17 11.75 2.77 6.33
C GLY A 17 11.05 1.84 5.35
N LEU A 18 11.08 2.17 4.05
CA LEU A 18 10.47 1.34 3.02
C LEU A 18 11.13 -0.05 2.92
N ARG A 19 12.47 -0.10 3.00
CA ARG A 19 13.22 -1.37 2.97
C ARG A 19 12.89 -2.24 4.19
N THR A 20 12.78 -1.63 5.37
CA THR A 20 12.39 -2.32 6.59
C THR A 20 11.00 -2.91 6.44
N ALA A 21 10.01 -2.12 6.01
CA ALA A 21 8.65 -2.59 5.78
C ALA A 21 8.59 -3.76 4.77
N LEU A 22 9.30 -3.67 3.64
CA LEU A 22 9.36 -4.75 2.65
C LEU A 22 9.97 -6.05 3.21
N ARG A 23 10.93 -5.93 4.13
CA ARG A 23 11.63 -7.09 4.71
C ARG A 23 10.84 -7.72 5.85
N GLU A 24 10.22 -6.92 6.71
CA GLU A 24 9.58 -7.39 7.93
C GLU A 24 8.11 -7.73 7.66
N GLU A 25 7.40 -6.91 6.89
CA GLU A 25 5.96 -7.02 6.72
C GLU A 25 5.57 -7.92 5.53
N ARG A 26 4.83 -8.98 5.83
CA ARG A 26 4.33 -9.90 4.79
C ARG A 26 3.31 -9.21 3.87
N ASN A 27 2.41 -8.43 4.44
CA ASN A 27 1.37 -7.72 3.70
C ASN A 27 1.98 -6.69 2.75
N MET A 28 3.02 -5.98 3.17
CA MET A 28 3.77 -5.07 2.29
C MET A 28 4.31 -5.77 1.03
N ARG A 29 4.90 -6.97 1.17
CA ARG A 29 5.36 -7.76 0.01
C ARG A 29 4.21 -8.15 -0.91
N ILE A 30 3.06 -8.51 -0.35
CA ILE A 30 1.86 -8.85 -1.13
C ILE A 30 1.39 -7.63 -1.93
N HIS A 31 1.28 -6.45 -1.30
CA HIS A 31 0.83 -5.24 -1.97
C HIS A 31 1.78 -4.80 -3.09
N PHE A 32 3.10 -4.85 -2.87
CA PHE A 32 4.08 -4.56 -3.93
C PHE A 32 4.05 -5.59 -5.07
N THR A 33 3.84 -6.87 -4.76
CA THR A 33 3.69 -7.91 -5.79
C THR A 33 2.42 -7.67 -6.61
N ALA A 34 1.31 -7.36 -5.94
CA ALA A 34 0.05 -7.02 -6.59
C ALA A 34 0.18 -5.78 -7.49
N LEU A 35 0.89 -4.74 -7.04
CA LEU A 35 1.21 -3.57 -7.86
C LEU A 35 2.05 -3.95 -9.09
N GLY A 36 3.05 -4.82 -8.95
CA GLY A 36 3.85 -5.31 -10.07
C GLY A 36 2.99 -6.04 -11.12
N LEU A 37 2.11 -6.93 -10.68
CA LEU A 37 1.16 -7.63 -11.54
C LEU A 37 0.18 -6.66 -12.21
N LEU A 38 -0.35 -5.69 -11.45
CA LEU A 38 -1.23 -4.65 -11.95
C LEU A 38 -0.57 -3.87 -13.08
N CYS A 39 0.68 -3.45 -12.90
CA CYS A 39 1.44 -2.74 -13.93
C CYS A 39 1.67 -3.62 -15.17
N ALA A 40 2.06 -4.89 -14.99
CA ALA A 40 2.29 -5.81 -16.10
C ALA A 40 1.03 -6.03 -16.94
N VAL A 41 -0.12 -6.28 -16.30
CA VAL A 41 -1.41 -6.44 -16.98
C VAL A 41 -1.81 -5.14 -17.66
N SER A 42 -1.68 -4.00 -16.99
CA SER A 42 -2.06 -2.68 -17.52
C SER A 42 -1.30 -2.30 -18.79
N LEU A 43 -0.04 -2.72 -18.92
CA LEU A 43 0.76 -2.53 -20.14
C LEU A 43 0.25 -3.38 -21.31
N VAL A 44 -0.19 -4.62 -21.05
CA VAL A 44 -0.68 -5.53 -22.10
C VAL A 44 -2.03 -5.06 -22.65
N VAL A 45 -2.92 -4.57 -21.78
CA VAL A 45 -4.30 -4.22 -22.15
C VAL A 45 -4.45 -2.76 -22.64
N GLY A 46 -3.36 -1.97 -22.63
CA GLY A 46 -3.38 -0.61 -23.19
C GLY A 46 -4.26 0.36 -22.41
N LEU A 47 -3.94 0.59 -21.14
CA LEU A 47 -4.61 1.63 -20.35
C LEU A 47 -4.25 3.05 -20.81
N ASN A 48 -5.23 3.95 -20.78
CA ASN A 48 -5.01 5.37 -20.96
C ASN A 48 -4.44 6.02 -19.68
N ALA A 49 -4.03 7.29 -19.78
CA ALA A 49 -3.36 8.00 -18.68
C ALA A 49 -4.23 8.13 -17.41
N LEU A 50 -5.55 8.31 -17.55
CA LEU A 50 -6.45 8.45 -16.41
C LEU A 50 -6.68 7.10 -15.71
N GLU A 51 -6.82 6.02 -16.47
CA GLU A 51 -6.93 4.66 -15.94
C GLU A 51 -5.67 4.29 -15.15
N TRP A 52 -4.49 4.59 -15.68
CA TRP A 52 -3.23 4.47 -14.97
C TRP A 52 -3.20 5.30 -13.68
N ALA A 53 -3.57 6.57 -13.75
CA ALA A 53 -3.56 7.46 -12.59
C ALA A 53 -4.44 6.92 -11.46
N VAL A 54 -5.67 6.48 -11.78
CA VAL A 54 -6.61 5.94 -10.79
C VAL A 54 -6.09 4.64 -10.17
N LEU A 55 -5.52 3.72 -10.95
CA LEU A 55 -4.94 2.48 -10.46
C LEU A 55 -3.72 2.72 -9.55
N LEU A 56 -2.81 3.60 -9.97
CA LEU A 56 -1.61 3.94 -9.20
C LEU A 56 -1.97 4.66 -7.90
N LEU A 57 -2.97 5.54 -7.91
CA LEU A 57 -3.47 6.18 -6.70
C LEU A 57 -4.10 5.17 -5.74
N ALA A 58 -4.92 4.26 -6.25
CA ALA A 58 -5.54 3.23 -5.42
C ALA A 58 -4.49 2.28 -4.78
N ALA A 59 -3.54 1.78 -5.58
CA ALA A 59 -2.47 0.92 -5.08
C ALA A 59 -1.51 1.67 -4.13
N GLY A 60 -1.18 2.92 -4.47
CA GLY A 60 -0.35 3.79 -3.63
C GLY A 60 -1.01 4.09 -2.28
N ALA A 61 -2.32 4.30 -2.24
CA ALA A 61 -3.06 4.50 -1.00
C ALA A 61 -3.00 3.27 -0.09
N VAL A 62 -3.15 2.06 -0.64
CA VAL A 62 -3.03 0.80 0.12
C VAL A 62 -1.63 0.64 0.71
N ILE A 63 -0.58 0.83 -0.10
CA ILE A 63 0.81 0.75 0.37
C ILE A 63 1.09 1.81 1.45
N GLY A 64 0.61 3.04 1.25
CA GLY A 64 0.74 4.11 2.23
C GLY A 64 0.06 3.79 3.55
N LEU A 65 -1.16 3.24 3.51
CA LEU A 65 -1.87 2.82 4.72
C LEU A 65 -1.21 1.63 5.41
N GLU A 66 -0.63 0.69 4.66
CA GLU A 66 0.12 -0.42 5.24
C GLU A 66 1.39 0.06 5.98
N LEU A 67 2.10 1.06 5.42
CA LEU A 67 3.21 1.72 6.11
C LEU A 67 2.75 2.43 7.38
N LEU A 68 1.61 3.11 7.34
CA LEU A 68 1.03 3.76 8.51
C LEU A 68 0.58 2.76 9.56
N ASN A 69 -0.03 1.64 9.17
CA ASN A 69 -0.38 0.54 10.07
C ASN A 69 0.86 0.03 10.81
N SER A 70 1.91 -0.28 10.05
CA SER A 70 3.20 -0.75 10.58
C SER A 70 3.85 0.26 11.55
N ALA A 71 3.69 1.56 11.27
CA ALA A 71 4.20 2.63 12.12
C ALA A 71 3.37 2.76 13.41
N VAL A 72 2.04 2.66 13.32
CA VAL A 72 1.14 2.67 14.48
C VAL A 72 1.42 1.47 15.37
N GLU A 73 1.56 0.26 14.82
CA GLU A 73 1.90 -0.95 15.58
C GLU A 73 3.18 -0.75 16.39
N ARG A 74 4.27 -0.30 15.75
CA ARG A 74 5.55 -0.02 16.41
C ARG A 74 5.46 1.09 17.46
N ALA A 75 4.67 2.14 17.21
CA ALA A 75 4.46 3.22 18.16
C ALA A 75 3.68 2.76 19.39
N VAL A 76 2.66 1.92 19.19
CA VAL A 76 1.88 1.33 20.28
C VAL A 76 2.73 0.33 21.07
N ASP A 77 3.51 -0.53 20.41
CA ASP A 77 4.43 -1.48 21.06
C ASP A 77 5.48 -0.76 21.91
N LEU A 78 5.95 0.41 21.47
CA LEU A 78 6.87 1.24 22.23
C LEU A 78 6.21 1.86 23.46
N ALA A 79 4.96 2.32 23.33
CA ALA A 79 4.24 3.03 24.40
C ALA A 79 3.65 2.08 25.46
N GLU A 80 3.21 0.90 25.04
CA GLU A 80 2.53 -0.08 25.88
C GLU A 80 3.06 -1.50 25.56
N PRO A 81 4.15 -1.93 26.22
CA PRO A 81 4.81 -3.21 25.94
C PRO A 81 4.10 -4.41 26.56
N HIS A 82 3.08 -4.19 27.39
CA HIS A 82 2.26 -5.24 28.01
C HIS A 82 0.88 -5.33 27.35
N GLU A 83 0.17 -6.44 27.57
CA GLU A 83 -1.17 -6.58 26.99
C GLU A 83 -2.15 -5.55 27.58
N ASN A 84 -2.70 -4.71 26.70
CA ASN A 84 -3.65 -3.66 27.02
C ASN A 84 -4.76 -3.64 25.96
N GLU A 85 -6.01 -3.58 26.42
CA GLU A 85 -7.17 -3.62 25.54
C GLU A 85 -7.22 -2.44 24.56
N LEU A 86 -6.85 -1.23 25.01
CA LEU A 86 -6.81 -0.04 24.14
C LEU A 86 -5.71 -0.13 23.10
N ALA A 87 -4.55 -0.71 23.45
CA ALA A 87 -3.47 -0.97 22.50
C ALA A 87 -3.91 -1.95 21.41
N ALA A 88 -4.63 -3.01 21.79
CA ALA A 88 -5.22 -3.95 20.84
C ALA A 88 -6.25 -3.28 19.93
N GLN A 89 -7.14 -2.45 20.47
CA GLN A 89 -8.13 -1.69 19.68
C GLN A 89 -7.45 -0.75 18.67
N ALA A 90 -6.40 -0.03 19.07
CA ALA A 90 -5.67 0.88 18.19
C ALA A 90 -5.04 0.15 16.99
N LYS A 91 -4.37 -0.99 17.24
CA LYS A 91 -3.80 -1.84 16.18
C LYS A 91 -4.88 -2.41 15.26
N ASN A 92 -5.97 -2.89 15.82
CA ASN A 92 -7.09 -3.44 15.05
C ASN A 92 -7.72 -2.39 14.13
N LEU A 93 -7.87 -1.14 14.58
CA LEU A 93 -8.40 -0.05 13.76
C LEU A 93 -7.44 0.33 12.62
N ALA A 94 -6.12 0.34 12.89
CA ALA A 94 -5.13 0.60 11.85
C ALA A 94 -5.16 -0.49 10.77
N ALA A 95 -5.22 -1.76 11.16
CA ALA A 95 -5.35 -2.89 10.23
C ALA A 95 -6.66 -2.87 9.45
N ALA A 96 -7.77 -2.48 10.09
CA ALA A 96 -9.07 -2.31 9.42
C ALA A 96 -9.01 -1.22 8.34
N GLY A 97 -8.26 -0.15 8.56
CA GLY A 97 -8.02 0.89 7.55
C GLY A 97 -7.36 0.35 6.29
N VAL A 98 -6.32 -0.49 6.43
CA VAL A 98 -5.67 -1.16 5.31
C VAL A 98 -6.64 -2.09 4.58
N LEU A 99 -7.44 -2.85 5.33
CA LEU A 99 -8.43 -3.77 4.75
C LEU A 99 -9.44 -3.04 3.87
N VAL A 100 -10.03 -1.95 4.38
CA VAL A 100 -10.99 -1.13 3.63
C VAL A 100 -10.35 -0.58 2.36
N ALA A 101 -9.15 -0.01 2.46
CA ALA A 101 -8.44 0.51 1.30
C ALA A 101 -8.13 -0.58 0.27
N SER A 102 -7.75 -1.78 0.72
CA SER A 102 -7.44 -2.91 -0.16
C SER A 102 -8.67 -3.41 -0.92
N VAL A 103 -9.83 -3.46 -0.26
CA VAL A 103 -11.11 -3.78 -0.91
C VAL A 103 -11.46 -2.74 -1.96
N VAL A 104 -11.38 -1.45 -1.62
CA VAL A 104 -11.66 -0.36 -2.57
C VAL A 104 -10.70 -0.41 -3.76
N ALA A 105 -9.40 -0.59 -3.53
CA ALA A 105 -8.42 -0.70 -4.60
C ALA A 105 -8.68 -1.90 -5.51
N THR A 106 -9.14 -3.02 -4.95
CA THR A 106 -9.55 -4.20 -5.72
C THR A 106 -10.75 -3.88 -6.61
N LEU A 107 -11.78 -3.23 -6.06
CA LEU A 107 -12.96 -2.82 -6.84
C LEU A 107 -12.59 -1.85 -7.96
N VAL A 108 -11.74 -0.86 -7.69
CA VAL A 108 -11.21 0.06 -8.70
C VAL A 108 -10.44 -0.71 -9.79
N GLY A 109 -9.59 -1.66 -9.38
CA GLY A 109 -8.88 -2.56 -10.29
C GLY A 109 -9.82 -3.31 -11.23
N LEU A 110 -10.88 -3.90 -10.68
CA LEU A 110 -11.90 -4.61 -11.45
C LEU A 110 -12.63 -3.68 -12.42
N LEU A 111 -13.06 -2.50 -11.98
CA LEU A 111 -13.78 -1.54 -12.83
C LEU A 111 -12.95 -1.09 -14.03
N VAL A 112 -11.64 -0.91 -13.86
CA VAL A 112 -10.74 -0.44 -14.93
C VAL A 112 -10.27 -1.58 -15.82
N LEU A 113 -9.84 -2.70 -15.24
CA LEU A 113 -9.19 -3.79 -15.98
C LEU A 113 -10.18 -4.79 -16.58
N LEU A 114 -11.27 -5.11 -15.89
CA LEU A 114 -12.18 -6.19 -16.31
C LEU A 114 -12.79 -5.94 -17.70
N PRO A 115 -13.32 -4.74 -18.04
CA PRO A 115 -13.92 -4.52 -19.36
C PRO A 115 -12.89 -4.69 -20.48
N LYS A 116 -11.67 -4.21 -20.27
CA LYS A 116 -10.63 -4.29 -21.28
C LYS A 116 -10.03 -5.68 -21.43
N LEU A 117 -9.91 -6.43 -20.33
CA LEU A 117 -9.54 -7.84 -20.36
C LEU A 117 -10.59 -8.64 -21.15
N LEU A 118 -11.88 -8.41 -20.90
CA LEU A 118 -12.95 -9.08 -21.63
C LEU A 118 -12.90 -8.77 -23.13
N SER A 119 -12.70 -7.50 -23.51
CA SER A 119 -12.54 -7.14 -24.93
C SER A 119 -11.29 -7.78 -25.55
N ALA A 120 -10.16 -7.78 -24.84
CA ALA A 120 -8.91 -8.38 -25.31
C ALA A 120 -8.99 -9.91 -25.53
N PHE A 121 -9.76 -10.63 -24.71
CA PHE A 121 -9.87 -12.10 -24.79
C PHE A 121 -11.07 -12.60 -25.61
N PHE A 122 -12.18 -11.87 -25.60
CA PHE A 122 -13.45 -12.34 -26.21
C PHE A 122 -13.91 -11.52 -27.42
N GLY A 123 -13.22 -10.44 -27.79
CA GLY A 123 -13.45 -9.72 -29.04
C GLY A 123 -14.88 -9.19 -29.20
N ALA A 124 -15.42 -8.56 -28.15
CA ALA A 124 -16.60 -7.70 -28.24
C ALA A 124 -16.19 -6.23 -28.41
#